data_AF-A0A522W697-F1
#
_entry.id   AF-A0A522W697-F1
#
_cell.length_a   1.000
_cell.length_b   1.000
_cell.length_c   1.000
_cell.angle_alpha   90.00
_cell.angle_beta   90.00
_cell.angle_gamma   90.00
#
_symmetry.space_group_name_H-M   'P 1'
#
loop_
_entity.id
_entity.type
_entity.pdbx_description
1 polymer ?
#
loop_
_entity_poly.entity_id
_entity_poly.type
_entity_poly.pdbx_seq_one_letter_code
_entity_poly.pdbx_strand_id
1 'polypeptide(L)'
;MIYNISMIQYKISPALQKNYKSRQFYLVFQEALKILNWKNNDIRCTINVRLDFGLPSGGGRVIHRHGKHMILLHPSRHKPFPWNTVRHESLHSVLKSKIRCRLNKYAIPLPIPKSYQSQTFRENLEEYCVRALQILFLQQKNGVQWGQKQVAHEIWQGFAMMPIFVKFFRQWRKTNKPFSRKTFTDLIFLFLTNDLKNISKYYFPQSQK
;
A
#
# COMPACT_ATOMS: atom_id res chain seq x y z
N MET A 1 11.19 -24.78 -4.10
CA MET A 1 10.12 -25.09 -3.12
C MET A 1 9.05 -24.01 -3.20
N ILE A 2 7.85 -24.34 -3.71
CA ILE A 2 6.73 -23.41 -3.86
C ILE A 2 5.89 -23.50 -2.59
N TYR A 3 5.79 -22.41 -1.84
CA TYR A 3 4.82 -22.31 -0.74
C TYR A 3 3.56 -21.64 -1.28
N ASN A 4 2.53 -22.42 -1.59
CA ASN A 4 1.22 -21.85 -1.89
C ASN A 4 0.50 -21.56 -0.57
N ILE A 5 0.44 -20.29 -0.18
CA ILE A 5 -0.45 -19.85 0.92
C ILE A 5 -1.73 -19.37 0.26
N SER A 6 -2.75 -20.22 0.16
CA SER A 6 -4.04 -19.85 -0.46
C SER A 6 -5.05 -19.39 0.58
N MET A 7 -5.58 -18.17 0.41
CA MET A 7 -6.79 -17.75 1.10
C MET A 7 -7.97 -17.78 0.13
N ILE A 8 -8.81 -18.80 0.23
CA ILE A 8 -10.10 -18.88 -0.46
C ILE A 8 -11.08 -17.93 0.25
N GLN A 9 -12.06 -17.39 -0.51
CA GLN A 9 -13.31 -16.80 -0.02
C GLN A 9 -13.69 -17.31 1.39
N TYR A 10 -14.01 -16.38 2.29
CA TYR A 10 -14.50 -16.61 3.66
C TYR A 10 -14.78 -18.05 4.13
N LYS A 11 -13.76 -18.65 4.71
CA LYS A 11 -13.68 -19.24 6.06
C LYS A 11 -12.19 -19.48 6.27
N ILE A 12 -11.67 -19.23 7.48
CA ILE A 12 -10.28 -19.58 7.78
C ILE A 12 -10.14 -21.06 7.42
N SER A 13 -9.45 -21.38 6.33
CA SER A 13 -9.14 -22.77 6.05
C SER A 13 -8.32 -23.25 7.25
N PRO A 14 -8.68 -24.36 7.91
CA PRO A 14 -7.85 -24.95 8.95
C PRO A 14 -6.39 -25.13 8.49
N ALA A 15 -6.13 -25.21 7.18
CA ALA A 15 -4.79 -25.23 6.60
C ALA A 15 -3.96 -23.96 6.86
N LEU A 16 -4.57 -22.79 7.06
CA LEU A 16 -3.87 -21.54 7.37
C LEU A 16 -3.34 -21.49 8.80
N GLN A 17 -3.87 -22.31 9.71
CA GLN A 17 -3.47 -22.37 11.11
C GLN A 17 -2.37 -23.42 11.39
N LYS A 18 -2.14 -24.35 10.44
CA LYS A 18 -1.24 -25.50 10.64
C LYS A 18 0.24 -25.22 10.36
N ASN A 19 0.58 -24.15 9.63
CA ASN A 19 1.97 -23.80 9.29
C ASN A 19 2.34 -22.39 9.80
N TYR A 20 3.54 -22.24 10.37
CA TYR A 20 4.08 -20.97 10.86
C TYR A 20 3.97 -19.83 9.83
N LYS A 21 4.33 -20.08 8.55
CA LYS A 21 4.24 -19.05 7.50
C LYS A 21 2.81 -18.65 7.19
N SER A 22 1.88 -19.62 7.19
CA SER A 22 0.46 -19.34 6.97
C SER A 22 -0.14 -18.52 8.11
N ARG A 23 0.22 -18.82 9.37
CA ARG A 23 -0.19 -18.02 10.54
C ARG A 23 0.36 -16.59 10.46
N GLN A 24 1.64 -16.42 10.14
CA GLN A 24 2.24 -15.09 10.01
C GLN A 24 1.61 -14.29 8.86
N PHE A 25 1.36 -14.93 7.72
CA PHE A 25 0.63 -14.31 6.62
C PHE A 25 -0.75 -13.81 7.05
N TYR A 26 -1.50 -14.64 7.79
CA TYR A 26 -2.80 -14.24 8.34
C TYR A 26 -2.70 -13.01 9.24
N LEU A 27 -1.73 -12.98 10.16
CA LEU A 27 -1.52 -11.82 11.05
C LEU A 27 -1.21 -10.56 10.24
N VAL A 28 -0.34 -10.65 9.23
CA VAL A 28 -0.01 -9.54 8.33
C VAL A 28 -1.23 -9.04 7.55
N PHE A 29 -2.08 -9.96 7.08
CA PHE A 29 -3.32 -9.59 6.41
C PHE A 29 -4.31 -8.90 7.36
N GLN A 30 -4.44 -9.37 8.60
CA GLN A 30 -5.25 -8.70 9.62
C GLN A 30 -4.71 -7.31 9.97
N GLU A 31 -3.38 -7.12 10.01
CA GLU A 31 -2.78 -5.79 10.16
C GLU A 31 -3.17 -4.87 9.00
N ALA A 32 -3.13 -5.35 7.75
CA ALA A 32 -3.54 -4.58 6.58
C ALA A 32 -5.02 -4.14 6.66
N LEU A 33 -5.90 -5.04 7.11
CA LEU A 33 -7.31 -4.74 7.36
C LEU A 33 -7.50 -3.68 8.46
N LYS A 34 -6.78 -3.81 9.58
CA LYS A 34 -6.83 -2.85 10.69
C LYS A 34 -6.35 -1.45 10.26
N ILE A 35 -5.30 -1.37 9.45
CA ILE A 35 -4.78 -0.10 8.89
C ILE A 35 -5.86 0.67 8.12
N LEU A 36 -6.75 -0.05 7.43
CA LEU A 36 -7.87 0.50 6.64
C LEU A 36 -9.18 0.59 7.43
N ASN A 37 -9.15 0.20 8.71
CA ASN A 37 -10.32 0.09 9.58
C ASN A 37 -11.45 -0.74 8.93
N TRP A 38 -11.09 -1.90 8.37
CA TRP A 38 -12.01 -2.81 7.71
C TRP A 38 -12.24 -4.10 8.47
N LYS A 39 -13.49 -4.55 8.42
CA LYS A 39 -13.84 -5.92 8.75
C LYS A 39 -13.56 -6.84 7.56
N ASN A 40 -13.14 -8.06 7.91
CA ASN A 40 -12.95 -9.18 7.00
C ASN A 40 -14.31 -9.81 6.69
N ASN A 41 -15.26 -9.08 6.12
CA ASN A 41 -16.52 -9.64 5.56
C ASN A 41 -16.67 -9.22 4.08
N ASP A 42 -16.10 -8.06 3.74
CA ASP A 42 -16.10 -7.43 2.41
C ASP A 42 -15.19 -7.95 1.31
N ILE A 43 -14.09 -8.59 1.70
CA ILE A 43 -12.99 -8.90 0.77
C ILE A 43 -13.37 -10.04 -0.17
N ARG A 44 -13.51 -9.70 -1.45
CA ARG A 44 -13.81 -10.64 -2.54
C ARG A 44 -12.56 -10.93 -3.37
N CYS A 45 -11.47 -11.34 -2.70
CA CYS A 45 -10.29 -11.81 -3.40
C CYS A 45 -9.59 -12.96 -2.65
N THR A 46 -8.92 -13.80 -3.43
CA THR A 46 -7.97 -14.80 -2.95
C THR A 46 -6.57 -14.26 -3.10
N ILE A 47 -5.78 -14.25 -2.03
CA ILE A 47 -4.39 -13.82 -2.07
C ILE A 47 -3.51 -15.06 -1.95
N ASN A 48 -2.59 -15.22 -2.90
CA ASN A 48 -1.53 -16.22 -2.85
C ASN A 48 -0.18 -15.54 -2.74
N VAL A 49 0.72 -16.09 -1.94
CA VAL A 49 2.13 -15.64 -1.89
C VAL A 49 2.98 -16.66 -2.63
N ARG A 50 3.89 -16.20 -3.50
CA ARG A 50 4.88 -17.03 -4.20
C ARG A 50 6.26 -16.39 -4.16
N LEU A 51 7.29 -17.22 -4.17
CA LEU A 51 8.66 -16.76 -4.28
C LEU A 51 9.01 -16.57 -5.76
N ASP A 52 9.58 -15.43 -6.09
CA ASP A 52 10.05 -15.09 -7.44
C ASP A 52 11.44 -14.46 -7.33
N PHE A 53 12.45 -15.22 -7.76
CA PHE A 53 13.85 -14.79 -7.72
C PHE A 53 14.24 -13.89 -8.90
N GLY A 54 13.33 -13.62 -9.84
CA GLY A 54 13.50 -12.65 -10.92
C GLY A 54 13.28 -11.20 -10.49
N LEU A 55 12.71 -10.95 -9.30
CA LEU A 55 12.57 -9.62 -8.72
C LEU A 55 13.88 -9.16 -8.05
N PRO A 56 14.07 -7.86 -7.74
CA PRO A 56 15.16 -7.42 -6.89
C PRO A 56 15.07 -8.04 -5.48
N SER A 57 16.21 -8.39 -4.89
CA SER A 57 16.25 -8.99 -3.54
C SER A 57 15.63 -8.07 -2.48
N GLY A 58 14.72 -8.61 -1.67
CA GLY A 58 13.91 -7.86 -0.71
C GLY A 58 12.64 -7.23 -1.31
N GLY A 59 12.49 -7.28 -2.62
CA GLY A 59 11.35 -6.73 -3.35
C GLY A 59 10.10 -7.61 -3.30
N GLY A 60 8.99 -7.00 -3.65
CA GLY A 60 7.70 -7.66 -3.83
C GLY A 60 6.89 -6.99 -4.91
N ARG A 61 5.91 -7.72 -5.45
CA ARG A 61 4.94 -7.20 -6.39
C ARG A 61 3.65 -8.00 -6.31
N VAL A 62 2.51 -7.32 -6.29
CA VAL A 62 1.21 -7.96 -6.47
C VAL A 62 0.75 -7.95 -7.93
N ILE A 63 0.16 -9.06 -8.36
CA ILE A 63 -0.55 -9.21 -9.63
C ILE A 63 -2.02 -9.44 -9.33
N HIS A 64 -2.91 -8.67 -9.97
CA HIS A 64 -4.36 -8.78 -9.80
C HIS A 64 -5.02 -9.42 -11.03
N ARG A 65 -5.73 -10.56 -10.86
CA ARG A 65 -6.49 -11.21 -11.94
C ARG A 65 -7.83 -11.75 -11.45
N HIS A 66 -8.95 -11.15 -11.87
CA HIS A 66 -10.32 -11.65 -11.61
C HIS A 66 -10.57 -12.13 -10.17
N GLY A 67 -10.21 -11.31 -9.17
CA GLY A 67 -10.37 -11.67 -7.76
C GLY A 67 -9.32 -12.66 -7.22
N LYS A 68 -8.40 -13.15 -8.05
CA LYS A 68 -7.20 -13.89 -7.64
C LYS A 68 -6.00 -12.96 -7.68
N HIS A 69 -5.43 -12.69 -6.53
CA HIS A 69 -4.26 -11.85 -6.35
C HIS A 69 -3.06 -12.73 -6.01
N MET A 70 -1.91 -12.40 -6.59
CA MET A 70 -0.67 -13.13 -6.37
C MET A 70 0.41 -12.14 -5.96
N ILE A 71 0.91 -12.29 -4.74
CA ILE A 71 2.05 -11.57 -4.21
C ILE A 71 3.29 -12.38 -4.58
N LEU A 72 4.12 -11.82 -5.45
CA LEU A 72 5.45 -12.31 -5.78
C LEU A 72 6.46 -11.65 -4.83
N LEU A 73 7.38 -12.43 -4.28
CA LEU A 73 8.39 -11.95 -3.31
C LEU A 73 9.75 -12.53 -3.63
N HIS A 74 10.80 -11.72 -3.51
CA HIS A 74 12.17 -12.21 -3.48
C HIS A 74 12.75 -12.03 -2.07
N PRO A 75 12.75 -13.07 -1.22
CA PRO A 75 13.41 -12.98 0.08
C PRO A 75 14.92 -12.89 -0.09
N SER A 76 15.57 -12.02 0.68
CA SER A 76 17.04 -11.97 0.70
C SER A 76 17.58 -13.14 1.52
N ARG A 77 18.61 -13.83 1.01
CA ARG A 77 19.18 -15.04 1.63
C ARG A 77 19.69 -14.80 3.06
N HIS A 78 20.18 -13.60 3.34
CA HIS A 78 20.79 -13.23 4.62
C HIS A 78 19.89 -12.39 5.53
N LYS A 79 18.61 -12.22 5.17
CA LYS A 79 17.66 -11.41 5.96
C LYS A 79 16.46 -12.24 6.38
N PRO A 80 15.78 -11.87 7.48
CA PRO A 80 14.50 -12.45 7.82
C PRO A 80 13.49 -12.34 6.68
N PHE A 81 12.49 -13.23 6.68
CA PHE A 81 11.43 -13.23 5.69
C PHE A 81 10.72 -11.85 5.64
N PRO A 82 10.49 -11.27 4.45
CA PRO A 82 10.12 -9.85 4.32
C PRO A 82 8.62 -9.61 4.57
N TRP A 83 8.13 -9.84 5.79
CA TRP A 83 6.73 -9.68 6.17
C TRP A 83 6.18 -8.26 5.97
N ASN A 84 7.02 -7.23 6.09
CA ASN A 84 6.63 -5.85 5.78
C ASN A 84 6.30 -5.64 4.30
N THR A 85 7.02 -6.33 3.40
CA THR A 85 6.72 -6.34 1.97
C THR A 85 5.41 -7.07 1.73
N VAL A 86 5.18 -8.22 2.39
CA VAL A 86 3.89 -8.92 2.32
C VAL A 86 2.72 -8.04 2.74
N ARG A 87 2.91 -7.24 3.80
CA ARG A 87 1.88 -6.31 4.29
C ARG A 87 1.58 -5.22 3.26
N HIS A 88 2.61 -4.66 2.63
CA HIS A 88 2.48 -3.66 1.55
C HIS A 88 1.61 -4.20 0.41
N GLU A 89 2.00 -5.36 -0.12
CA GLU A 89 1.29 -6.01 -1.23
C GLU A 89 -0.12 -6.50 -0.82
N SER A 90 -0.34 -6.81 0.46
CA SER A 90 -1.66 -7.11 1.01
C SER A 90 -2.55 -5.87 1.03
N LEU A 91 -2.04 -4.69 1.37
CA LEU A 91 -2.81 -3.44 1.31
C LEU A 91 -3.29 -3.15 -0.11
N HIS A 92 -2.43 -3.32 -1.12
CA HIS A 92 -2.85 -3.22 -2.52
C HIS A 92 -3.98 -4.20 -2.85
N SER A 93 -3.81 -5.47 -2.48
CA SER A 93 -4.81 -6.51 -2.70
C SER A 93 -6.17 -6.16 -2.08
N VAL A 94 -6.13 -5.67 -0.84
CA VAL A 94 -7.30 -5.33 -0.05
C VAL A 94 -8.00 -4.12 -0.68
N LEU A 95 -7.28 -3.04 -0.99
CA LEU A 95 -7.81 -1.86 -1.66
C LEU A 95 -8.46 -2.21 -3.00
N LYS A 96 -7.77 -2.99 -3.86
CA LYS A 96 -8.30 -3.39 -5.17
C LYS A 96 -9.57 -4.23 -5.07
N SER A 97 -9.68 -5.06 -4.02
CA SER A 97 -10.82 -5.95 -3.82
C SER A 97 -12.10 -5.22 -3.38
N LYS A 98 -11.98 -4.17 -2.56
CA LYS A 98 -13.12 -3.44 -1.99
C LYS A 98 -13.44 -2.13 -2.70
N ILE A 99 -12.43 -1.40 -3.17
CA ILE A 99 -12.64 -0.10 -3.82
C ILE A 99 -12.77 -0.29 -5.32
N ARG A 100 -14.00 -0.19 -5.83
CA ARG A 100 -14.28 -0.12 -7.27
C ARG A 100 -14.67 1.30 -7.64
N CYS A 101 -13.71 2.07 -8.16
CA CYS A 101 -13.97 3.41 -8.69
C CYS A 101 -13.57 3.47 -10.18
N ARG A 102 -14.44 4.06 -11.01
CA ARG A 102 -14.08 4.44 -12.39
C ARG A 102 -13.39 5.78 -12.31
N LEU A 103 -12.20 5.86 -12.89
CA LEU A 103 -11.41 7.09 -12.97
C LEU A 103 -11.47 7.64 -14.39
N ASN A 104 -11.44 8.97 -14.50
CA ASN A 104 -11.37 9.62 -15.80
C ASN A 104 -10.03 9.24 -16.49
N LYS A 105 -10.09 8.84 -17.76
CA LYS A 105 -8.93 8.46 -18.59
C LYS A 105 -7.95 9.63 -18.76
N TYR A 106 -8.43 10.86 -18.60
CA TYR A 106 -7.65 12.10 -18.73
C TYR A 106 -7.12 12.67 -17.41
N ALA A 107 -7.07 11.87 -16.33
CA ALA A 107 -6.51 12.33 -15.08
C ALA A 107 -5.02 12.67 -15.21
N ILE A 108 -4.61 13.83 -14.68
CA ILE A 108 -3.22 14.29 -14.68
C ILE A 108 -2.35 13.25 -13.97
N PRO A 109 -1.24 12.80 -14.57
CA PRO A 109 -0.36 11.83 -13.93
C PRO A 109 0.21 12.42 -12.63
N LEU A 110 0.17 11.63 -11.55
CA LEU A 110 0.88 11.99 -10.32
C LEU A 110 2.39 11.96 -10.57
N PRO A 111 3.19 12.81 -9.92
CA PRO A 111 4.64 12.73 -10.03
C PRO A 111 5.10 11.39 -9.45
N ILE A 112 5.71 10.54 -10.27
CA ILE A 112 6.10 9.18 -9.90
C ILE A 112 7.49 8.84 -10.45
N PRO A 113 8.18 7.84 -9.87
CA PRO A 113 9.44 7.36 -10.43
C PRO A 113 9.26 6.83 -11.86
N LYS A 114 10.31 6.91 -12.69
CA LYS A 114 10.28 6.42 -14.09
C LYS A 114 9.83 4.96 -14.20
N SER A 115 10.18 4.12 -13.22
CA SER A 115 9.79 2.71 -13.15
C SER A 115 8.28 2.46 -13.02
N TYR A 116 7.49 3.49 -12.71
CA TYR A 116 6.03 3.42 -12.55
C TYR A 116 5.27 4.09 -13.71
N GLN A 117 5.95 4.67 -14.71
CA GLN A 117 5.31 5.48 -15.77
C GLN A 117 4.30 4.72 -16.64
N SER A 118 4.42 3.39 -16.72
CA SER A 118 3.47 2.53 -17.43
C SER A 118 2.21 2.22 -16.63
N GLN A 119 2.15 2.58 -15.35
CA GLN A 119 0.98 2.38 -14.51
C GLN A 119 -0.11 3.42 -14.79
N THR A 120 -1.36 2.99 -14.70
CA THR A 120 -2.51 3.89 -14.80
C THR A 120 -2.53 4.89 -13.63
N PHE A 121 -3.18 6.05 -13.81
CA PHE A 121 -3.38 7.02 -12.72
C PHE A 121 -3.95 6.37 -11.44
N ARG A 122 -4.86 5.40 -11.60
CA ARG A 122 -5.44 4.64 -10.49
C ARG A 122 -4.39 3.87 -9.70
N GLU A 123 -3.52 3.16 -10.40
CA GLU A 123 -2.48 2.34 -9.77
C GLU A 123 -1.45 3.22 -9.05
N ASN A 124 -1.08 4.35 -9.65
CA ASN A 124 -0.23 5.34 -8.99
C ASN A 124 -0.87 5.90 -7.72
N LEU A 125 -2.16 6.23 -7.77
CA LEU A 125 -2.90 6.71 -6.60
C LEU A 125 -2.98 5.62 -5.50
N GLU A 126 -3.23 4.37 -5.88
CA GLU A 126 -3.22 3.22 -4.97
C GLU A 126 -1.84 3.06 -4.30
N GLU A 127 -0.75 3.19 -5.07
CA GLU A 127 0.63 3.13 -4.57
C GLU A 127 0.92 4.21 -3.52
N TYR A 128 0.54 5.45 -3.79
CA TYR A 128 0.65 6.54 -2.82
C TYR A 128 -0.14 6.25 -1.54
N CYS A 129 -1.36 5.73 -1.66
CA CYS A 129 -2.17 5.37 -0.52
C CYS A 129 -1.50 4.30 0.35
N VAL A 130 -1.04 3.22 -0.29
CA VAL A 130 -0.39 2.11 0.41
C VAL A 130 0.88 2.57 1.10
N ARG A 131 1.76 3.31 0.41
CA ARG A 131 3.00 3.85 0.98
C ARG A 131 2.73 4.78 2.17
N ALA A 132 1.80 5.71 2.06
CA ALA A 132 1.47 6.61 3.17
C ALA A 132 0.92 5.86 4.39
N LEU A 133 0.02 4.90 4.17
CA LEU A 133 -0.54 4.06 5.24
C LEU A 133 0.52 3.15 5.89
N GLN A 134 1.43 2.60 5.08
CA GLN A 134 2.58 1.80 5.50
C GLN A 134 3.51 2.63 6.40
N ILE A 135 3.86 3.85 5.98
CA ILE A 135 4.67 4.79 6.76
C ILE A 135 4.01 5.06 8.11
N LEU A 136 2.74 5.47 8.11
CA LEU A 136 2.02 5.82 9.34
C LEU A 136 1.88 4.63 10.30
N PHE A 137 1.72 3.42 9.77
CA PHE A 137 1.69 2.21 10.59
C PHE A 137 3.05 1.91 11.21
N LEU A 138 4.12 1.90 10.43
CA LEU A 138 5.46 1.60 10.94
C LEU A 138 6.02 2.72 11.83
N GLN A 139 5.60 3.97 11.62
CA GLN A 139 5.90 5.10 12.51
C GLN A 139 5.37 4.86 13.94
N GLN A 140 4.23 4.18 14.11
CA GLN A 140 3.73 3.85 15.45
C GLN A 140 4.62 2.86 16.20
N LYS A 141 5.34 1.99 15.47
CA LYS A 141 6.26 0.99 16.03
C LYS A 141 7.68 1.54 16.22
N ASN A 142 8.13 2.40 15.30
CA ASN A 142 9.53 2.82 15.18
C ASN A 142 9.76 4.30 15.57
N GLY A 143 8.70 5.04 15.93
CA GLY A 143 8.78 6.44 16.32
C GLY A 143 8.65 7.44 15.17
N VAL A 144 8.43 8.72 15.54
CA VAL A 144 8.14 9.82 14.61
C VAL A 144 9.30 10.11 13.65
N GLN A 145 10.54 10.12 14.16
CA GLN A 145 11.73 10.39 13.36
C GLN A 145 11.91 9.35 12.24
N TRP A 146 11.61 8.07 12.51
CA TRP A 146 11.63 7.02 11.49
C TRP A 146 10.63 7.32 10.38
N GLY A 147 9.40 7.73 10.73
CA GLY A 147 8.37 8.08 9.75
C GLY A 147 8.77 9.26 8.87
N GLN A 148 9.38 10.30 9.45
CA GLN A 148 9.89 11.45 8.70
C GLN A 148 10.99 11.07 7.71
N LYS A 149 11.95 10.23 8.14
CA LYS A 149 12.99 9.68 7.27
C LYS A 149 12.40 8.89 6.10
N GLN A 150 11.37 8.08 6.36
CA GLN A 150 10.72 7.31 5.30
C GLN A 150 9.98 8.22 4.31
N VAL A 151 9.29 9.27 4.78
CA VAL A 151 8.67 10.27 3.86
C VAL A 151 9.72 10.91 2.96
N ALA A 152 10.85 11.34 3.52
CA ALA A 152 11.94 11.91 2.74
C ALA A 152 12.50 10.92 1.71
N HIS A 153 12.64 9.64 2.09
CA HIS A 153 13.05 8.58 1.18
C HIS A 153 12.07 8.39 0.01
N GLU A 154 10.76 8.36 0.25
CA GLU A 154 9.77 8.25 -0.82
C GLU A 154 9.84 9.44 -1.79
N ILE A 155 10.02 10.66 -1.28
CA ILE A 155 10.19 11.86 -2.11
C ILE A 155 11.42 11.71 -3.00
N TRP A 156 12.56 11.30 -2.43
CA TRP A 156 13.80 11.08 -3.16
C TRP A 156 13.66 10.01 -4.25
N GLN A 157 12.84 8.98 -4.01
CA GLN A 157 12.51 7.96 -5.00
C GLN A 157 11.64 8.48 -6.15
N GLY A 158 11.00 9.65 -6.02
CA GLY A 158 10.14 10.25 -7.03
C GLY A 158 8.67 10.39 -6.64
N PHE A 159 8.29 9.98 -5.42
CA PHE A 159 6.93 10.12 -4.91
C PHE A 159 6.73 11.50 -4.23
N ALA A 160 6.84 12.59 -4.99
CA ALA A 160 6.85 13.96 -4.44
C ALA A 160 5.62 14.32 -3.58
N MET A 161 4.45 13.77 -3.89
CA MET A 161 3.19 14.05 -3.15
C MET A 161 3.06 13.33 -1.81
N MET A 162 4.05 12.52 -1.39
CA MET A 162 3.94 11.67 -0.19
C MET A 162 3.54 12.44 1.10
N PRO A 163 4.06 13.66 1.37
CA PRO A 163 3.66 14.43 2.55
C PRO A 163 2.15 14.70 2.62
N ILE A 164 1.51 14.97 1.48
CA ILE A 164 0.08 15.27 1.40
C ILE A 164 -0.74 14.02 1.73
N PHE A 165 -0.36 12.88 1.18
CA PHE A 165 -1.00 11.60 1.52
C PHE A 165 -0.83 11.27 3.01
N VAL A 166 0.37 11.43 3.57
CA VAL A 166 0.63 11.18 5.00
C VAL A 166 -0.21 12.11 5.87
N LYS A 167 -0.33 13.40 5.53
CA LYS A 167 -1.17 14.37 6.25
C LYS A 167 -2.65 13.97 6.18
N PHE A 168 -3.15 13.66 4.98
CA PHE A 168 -4.52 13.21 4.77
C PHE A 168 -4.85 11.97 5.61
N PHE A 169 -4.02 10.92 5.51
CA PHE A 169 -4.27 9.68 6.23
C PHE A 169 -4.14 9.83 7.75
N ARG A 170 -3.27 10.73 8.23
CA ARG A 170 -3.18 11.06 9.65
C ARG A 170 -4.48 11.70 10.15
N GLN A 171 -5.08 12.61 9.38
CA GLN A 171 -6.38 13.21 9.72
C GLN A 171 -7.52 12.19 9.62
N TRP A 172 -7.57 11.43 8.53
CA TRP A 172 -8.58 10.39 8.32
C TRP A 172 -8.58 9.35 9.44
N ARG A 173 -7.41 8.88 9.91
CA ARG A 173 -7.32 7.90 11.02
C ARG A 173 -7.98 8.39 12.31
N LYS A 174 -8.02 9.70 12.56
CA LYS A 174 -8.70 10.26 13.75
C LYS A 174 -10.22 10.08 13.70
N THR A 175 -10.79 9.88 12.51
CA THR A 175 -12.25 9.72 12.34
C THR A 175 -12.74 8.35 12.75
N ASN A 176 -11.86 7.35 12.88
CA ASN A 176 -12.22 5.94 13.09
C ASN A 176 -13.28 5.41 12.12
N LYS A 177 -13.40 6.02 10.93
CA LYS A 177 -14.30 5.55 9.87
C LYS A 177 -13.58 4.54 8.98
N PRO A 178 -14.26 3.49 8.48
CA PRO A 178 -13.71 2.59 7.47
C PRO A 178 -13.22 3.36 6.25
N PHE A 179 -12.09 2.97 5.66
CA PHE A 179 -11.66 3.55 4.39
C PHE A 179 -12.73 3.20 3.34
N SER A 180 -13.14 4.13 2.49
CA SER A 180 -14.30 3.85 1.62
C SER A 180 -14.06 4.31 0.20
N ARG A 181 -14.97 3.93 -0.71
CA ARG A 181 -14.96 4.46 -2.07
C ARG A 181 -15.05 5.98 -2.06
N LYS A 182 -15.86 6.55 -1.17
CA LYS A 182 -15.95 8.00 -0.97
C LYS A 182 -14.61 8.59 -0.56
N THR A 183 -13.96 8.02 0.46
CA THR A 183 -12.61 8.47 0.89
C THR A 183 -11.59 8.46 -0.25
N PHE A 184 -11.63 7.43 -1.10
CA PHE A 184 -10.76 7.33 -2.27
C PHE A 184 -11.12 8.38 -3.34
N THR A 185 -12.40 8.63 -3.59
CA THR A 185 -12.88 9.68 -4.50
C THR A 185 -12.54 11.08 -3.98
N ASP A 186 -12.65 11.33 -2.69
CA ASP A 186 -12.29 12.61 -2.06
C ASP A 186 -10.79 12.89 -2.24
N LEU A 187 -9.94 11.87 -2.14
CA LEU A 187 -8.52 11.97 -2.48
C LEU A 187 -8.31 12.36 -3.94
N ILE A 188 -9.02 11.71 -4.87
CA ILE A 188 -8.94 12.05 -6.29
C ILE A 188 -9.32 13.51 -6.50
N PHE A 189 -10.44 13.95 -5.93
CA PHE A 189 -10.93 15.32 -6.05
C PHE A 189 -9.94 16.34 -5.45
N LEU A 190 -9.38 16.04 -4.27
CA LEU A 190 -8.34 16.86 -3.64
C LEU A 190 -7.16 17.10 -4.60
N PHE A 191 -6.75 16.11 -5.40
CA PHE A 191 -5.65 16.27 -6.35
C PHE A 191 -6.05 16.89 -7.69
N LEU A 192 -7.30 16.71 -8.13
CA LEU A 192 -7.80 17.39 -9.32
C LEU A 192 -8.03 18.88 -9.08
N THR A 193 -8.25 19.29 -7.82
CA THR A 193 -8.54 20.69 -7.43
C THR A 193 -7.35 21.43 -6.82
N ASN A 194 -6.40 20.72 -6.20
CA ASN A 194 -5.14 21.34 -5.83
C ASN A 194 -4.27 21.48 -7.08
N ASP A 195 -4.20 22.70 -7.58
CA ASP A 195 -3.21 23.14 -8.54
C ASP A 195 -1.83 22.75 -7.99
N LEU A 196 -1.13 21.81 -8.65
CA LEU A 196 0.17 21.27 -8.25
C LEU A 196 1.22 22.38 -8.00
N LYS A 197 0.96 23.60 -8.48
CA LYS A 197 1.73 24.83 -8.30
C LYS A 197 1.95 25.26 -6.85
N ASN A 198 1.08 24.90 -5.90
CA ASN A 198 1.23 25.32 -4.50
C ASN A 198 2.08 24.37 -3.64
N ILE A 199 2.49 23.21 -4.17
CA ILE A 199 3.15 22.16 -3.38
C ILE A 199 4.64 22.49 -3.12
N SER A 200 5.27 23.26 -4.01
CA SER A 200 6.64 23.75 -3.82
C SER A 200 6.78 24.71 -2.63
N LYS A 201 5.73 25.47 -2.29
CA LYS A 201 5.73 26.44 -1.18
C LYS A 201 5.74 25.79 0.22
N TYR A 202 5.34 24.52 0.34
CA TYR A 202 5.14 23.89 1.66
C TYR A 202 6.29 23.00 2.13
N TYR A 203 7.31 22.71 1.30
CA TYR A 203 8.22 21.58 1.59
C TYR A 203 9.71 21.79 1.33
N PHE A 204 10.14 22.91 0.77
CA PHE A 204 11.54 23.33 0.89
C PHE A 204 11.61 24.38 2.00
N PRO A 205 12.24 24.12 3.16
CA PRO A 205 12.65 25.24 3.98
C PRO A 205 13.51 26.11 3.08
N GLN A 206 13.13 27.38 2.93
CA GLN A 206 14.04 28.35 2.36
C GLN A 206 15.32 28.25 3.17
N SER A 207 16.39 27.77 2.54
CA SER A 207 17.72 27.86 3.09
C SER A 207 17.94 29.32 3.45
N GLN A 208 17.93 29.61 4.75
CA GLN A 208 18.28 30.91 5.27
C GLN A 208 19.71 31.21 4.77
N LYS A 209 19.81 32.23 3.92
CA LYS A 209 21.05 32.97 3.72
C LYS A 209 21.07 34.10 4.74
#